data_AF-A0A349W4E2-F1
#
_entry.id   AF-A0A349W4E2-F1
#
_cell.length_a   1.000
_cell.length_b   1.000
_cell.length_c   1.000
_cell.angle_alpha   90.00
_cell.angle_beta   90.00
_cell.angle_gamma   90.00
#
_symmetry.space_group_name_H-M   'P 1'
#
loop_
_entity.id
_entity.type
_entity.pdbx_description
1 polymer ?
#
loop_
_entity_poly.entity_id
_entity_poly.type
_entity_poly.pdbx_seq_one_letter_code
_entity_poly.pdbx_strand_id
1 'polypeptide(L)' 'YYQHCPMFNEGKGAHWLSKENAVKNPFFGVQMISCGSTVETLN' A
#
# COMPACT_ATOMS: atom_id res chain seq x y z
N TYR A 1 -7.58 -6.08 -3.85
CA TYR A 1 -7.28 -5.35 -2.61
C TYR A 1 -6.87 -3.93 -2.95
N TYR A 2 -7.71 -2.96 -2.64
CA TYR A 2 -7.38 -1.55 -2.69
C TYR A 2 -6.62 -1.19 -1.40
N GLN A 3 -5.35 -0.84 -1.55
CA GLN A 3 -4.44 -0.54 -0.45
C GLN A 3 -4.08 0.94 -0.47
N HIS A 4 -4.00 1.54 0.71
CA HIS A 4 -3.62 2.93 0.90
C HIS A 4 -2.42 2.98 1.85
N CYS A 5 -1.40 3.77 1.51
CA CYS A 5 -0.33 4.12 2.43
C CYS A 5 -0.25 5.64 2.57
N PRO A 6 -0.46 6.20 3.77
CA PRO A 6 -0.37 7.64 3.98
C PRO A 6 1.09 8.14 3.99
N MET A 7 2.06 7.24 4.23
CA MET A 7 3.48 7.57 4.35
C MET A 7 4.20 7.67 3.00
N PHE A 8 3.57 7.23 1.91
CA PHE A 8 4.19 7.30 0.59
C PHE A 8 4.47 8.75 0.17
N ASN A 9 5.58 8.98 -0.54
CA ASN A 9 5.97 10.28 -1.10
C ASN A 9 6.00 11.42 -0.06
N GLU A 10 6.81 11.24 0.99
CA GLU A 10 6.98 12.21 2.09
C GLU A 10 5.67 12.55 2.83
N GLY A 11 4.78 11.56 3.00
CA GLY A 11 3.50 11.77 3.68
C GLY A 11 2.38 12.31 2.79
N LYS A 12 2.59 12.43 1.47
CA LYS A 12 1.52 12.77 0.51
C LYS A 12 0.53 11.62 0.31
N GLY A 13 0.93 10.41 0.68
CA GLY A 13 0.17 9.20 0.56
C GLY A 13 0.06 8.68 -0.88
N ALA A 14 -0.25 7.40 -1.01
CA ALA A 14 -0.62 6.77 -2.28
C ALA A 14 -1.63 5.66 -2.06
N HIS A 15 -2.36 5.40 -3.13
CA HIS A 15 -3.29 4.30 -3.24
C HIS A 15 -2.82 3.41 -4.38
N TRP A 16 -2.91 2.10 -4.20
CA TRP A 16 -2.66 1.14 -5.26
C TRP A 16 -3.56 -0.08 -5.13
N LEU A 17 -3.72 -0.78 -6.24
CA LEU A 17 -4.46 -2.02 -6.30
C LEU A 17 -3.48 -3.19 -6.23
N SER A 18 -3.64 -4.03 -5.21
CA SER A 18 -2.94 -5.31 -5.08
C SER A 18 -3.91 -6.46 -5.34
N LYS A 19 -3.41 -7.50 -6.01
CA LYS A 19 -4.13 -8.78 -6.15
C LYS A 19 -4.04 -9.64 -4.90
N GLU A 20 -3.08 -9.36 -4.02
CA GLU A 20 -2.86 -10.08 -2.76
C GLU A 20 -3.29 -9.21 -1.57
N ASN A 21 -3.81 -9.81 -0.51
CA ASN A 21 -4.17 -9.07 0.73
C ASN A 21 -2.92 -8.51 1.41
N ALA A 22 -1.78 -9.19 1.24
CA ALA A 22 -0.50 -8.71 1.73
C ALA A 22 -0.21 -7.31 1.19
N VAL A 23 0.02 -6.36 2.10
CA VAL A 23 0.50 -5.04 1.77
C VAL A 23 1.94 -5.19 1.30
N LYS A 24 2.14 -4.96 0.00
CA LYS A 24 3.46 -4.92 -0.64
C LYS A 24 3.57 -3.56 -1.28
N ASN A 25 4.17 -2.61 -0.57
CA ASN A 25 4.41 -1.26 -1.08
C ASN A 25 5.49 -1.34 -2.18
N PRO A 26 5.15 -1.14 -3.47
CA PRO A 26 6.12 -1.24 -4.55
C PRO A 26 7.05 -0.03 -4.62
N PHE A 27 6.76 1.03 -3.88
CA PHE A 27 7.41 2.31 -4.07
C PHE A 27 8.52 2.63 -3.05
N PHE A 28 8.50 2.00 -1.88
CA PHE A 28 9.42 2.35 -0.78
C PHE A 28 10.55 1.33 -0.56
N GLY A 29 10.67 0.34 -1.46
CA GLY A 29 11.63 -0.75 -1.32
C GLY A 29 11.37 -1.64 -0.09
N VAL A 30 12.25 -2.62 0.11
CA VAL A 30 12.18 -3.63 1.20
C VAL A 30 12.07 -3.04 2.60
N GLN A 31 12.46 -1.78 2.81
CA GLN A 31 12.45 -1.15 4.14
C GLN A 31 11.05 -0.76 4.63
N MET A 32 10.04 -0.63 3.75
CA MET A 32 8.66 -0.30 4.14
C MET A 32 7.64 -1.09 3.31
N ILE A 33 7.92 -2.37 3.02
CA ILE A 33 7.02 -3.27 2.29
C ILE A 33 5.64 -3.37 2.93
N SER A 34 5.59 -3.36 4.27
CA SER A 34 4.37 -3.47 5.08
C SER A 34 3.69 -2.13 5.38
N CYS A 35 4.20 -1.02 4.82
CA CYS A 35 3.62 0.29 5.07
C CYS A 35 2.44 0.53 4.12
N GLY A 36 1.24 0.36 4.66
CA GLY A 36 -0.04 0.56 3.99
C GLY A 36 -1.11 -0.30 4.67
N SER A 37 -2.37 0.01 4.42
CA SER A 37 -3.53 -0.73 4.93
C SER A 37 -4.47 -1.06 3.79
N THR A 38 -5.06 -2.25 3.82
CA THR A 38 -6.14 -2.62 2.91
C THR A 38 -7.37 -1.81 3.28
N VAL A 39 -7.79 -0.91 2.40
CA VAL A 39 -8.98 -0.08 2.55
C VAL A 39 -10.21 -0.84 2.07
N GLU A 40 -10.09 -1.51 0.92
CA GLU A 40 -11.19 -2.25 0.33
C GLU A 40 -10.72 -3.57 -0.29
N THR A 41 -11.56 -4.59 -0.17
CA THR A 41 -11.33 -5.87 -0.84
C THR A 41 -12.32 -5.98 -1.98
N LEU A 42 -11.86 -5.70 -3.20
CA LEU A 42 -12.64 -6.01 -4.40
C LEU A 42 -12.68 -7.54 -4.54
N ASN A 43 -13.87 -8.10 -4.36
CA ASN A 43 -14.16 -9.53 -4.34
C ASN A 43 -14.85 -9.95 -5.65
#